data_AF-A0A288GS89-F1
#
_entry.id   AF-A0A288GS89-F1
#
_cell.length_a   1.000
_cell.length_b   1.000
_cell.length_c   1.000
_cell.angle_alpha   90.00
_cell.angle_beta   90.00
_cell.angle_gamma   90.00
#
_symmetry.space_group_name_H-M   'P 1'
#
loop_
_entity.id
_entity.type
_entity.pdbx_description
1 polymer ?
#
loop_
_entity_poly.entity_id
_entity_poly.type
_entity_poly.pdbx_seq_one_letter_code
_entity_poly.pdbx_strand_id
1 'polypeptide(L)'
;MYLRQTTHKEMIDAMRQCFVDYPEIEEEIRHYGIKRSFPNGQRCDLIFYKKSINILRFNRGAWMVRKEPLIGLAFDEVNKVIGKIKLHDIHTIQDKAIPALIMRMAQAPKGVRYDA
;
A
#
# COMPACT_ATOMS: atom_id res chain seq x y z
N MET A 1 5.17 -21.27 -5.73
CA MET A 1 5.40 -20.10 -4.84
C MET A 1 6.83 -19.61 -5.06
N TYR A 2 7.06 -18.30 -5.22
CA TYR A 2 8.40 -17.78 -5.58
C TYR A 2 9.32 -17.69 -4.35
N LEU A 3 10.64 -17.89 -4.52
CA LEU A 3 11.62 -17.83 -3.41
C LEU A 3 11.59 -16.52 -2.62
N ARG A 4 11.28 -15.38 -3.26
CA ARG A 4 11.15 -14.10 -2.53
C ARG A 4 9.91 -14.07 -1.63
N GLN A 5 8.84 -14.79 -2.00
CA GLN A 5 7.61 -14.82 -1.20
C GLN A 5 7.78 -15.63 0.08
N THR A 6 8.61 -16.68 0.07
CA THR A 6 8.95 -17.40 1.30
C THR A 6 9.72 -16.49 2.27
N THR A 7 10.65 -15.68 1.78
CA THR A 7 11.43 -14.74 2.60
C THR A 7 10.59 -13.61 3.21
N HIS A 8 9.49 -13.22 2.57
CA HIS A 8 8.63 -12.11 3.01
C HIS A 8 7.28 -12.58 3.58
N LYS A 9 7.15 -13.87 3.91
CA LYS A 9 5.87 -14.49 4.30
C LYS A 9 5.18 -13.74 5.44
N GLU A 10 5.91 -13.44 6.52
CA GLU A 10 5.34 -12.74 7.69
C GLU A 10 4.80 -11.36 7.33
N MET A 11 5.54 -10.59 6.54
CA MET A 11 5.09 -9.29 6.04
C MET A 11 3.87 -9.42 5.12
N ILE A 12 3.83 -10.43 4.26
CA ILE A 12 2.69 -10.70 3.38
C ILE A 12 1.44 -10.98 4.22
N ASP A 13 1.55 -11.84 5.21
CA ASP A 13 0.43 -12.23 6.08
C ASP A 13 -0.06 -11.06 6.92
N ALA A 14 0.87 -10.30 7.53
CA ALA A 14 0.54 -9.08 8.27
C ALA A 14 -0.15 -8.04 7.38
N MET A 15 0.35 -7.84 6.16
CA MET A 15 -0.28 -6.94 5.20
C MET A 15 -1.66 -7.43 4.75
N ARG A 16 -1.87 -8.74 4.57
CA ARG A 16 -3.21 -9.30 4.24
C ARG A 16 -4.22 -9.03 5.34
N GLN A 17 -3.80 -9.06 6.60
CA GLN A 17 -4.68 -8.74 7.73
C GLN A 17 -5.23 -7.31 7.64
N CYS A 18 -4.47 -6.36 7.07
CA CYS A 18 -4.95 -4.98 6.87
C CYS A 18 -6.08 -4.86 5.83
N PHE A 19 -6.36 -5.92 5.06
CA PHE A 19 -7.37 -5.93 4.00
C PHE A 19 -8.56 -6.85 4.30
N VAL A 20 -8.63 -7.47 5.49
CA VAL A 20 -9.67 -8.46 5.82
C VAL A 20 -11.10 -7.90 5.69
N ASP A 21 -11.27 -6.61 5.98
CA ASP A 21 -12.56 -5.92 5.92
C ASP A 21 -12.94 -5.46 4.50
N TYR A 22 -12.12 -5.75 3.49
CA TYR A 22 -12.29 -5.31 2.11
C TYR A 22 -12.23 -6.50 1.13
N PRO A 23 -13.16 -7.46 1.21
CA PRO A 23 -13.14 -8.69 0.42
C PRO A 23 -13.25 -8.46 -1.10
N GLU A 24 -13.73 -7.30 -1.52
CA GLU A 24 -13.86 -6.89 -2.92
C GLU A 24 -12.53 -6.47 -3.58
N ILE A 25 -11.45 -6.36 -2.80
CA ILE A 25 -10.13 -6.01 -3.32
C ILE A 25 -9.50 -7.21 -4.01
N GLU A 26 -9.14 -7.02 -5.28
CA GLU A 26 -8.46 -8.05 -6.06
C GLU A 26 -6.96 -8.11 -5.71
N GLU A 27 -6.46 -9.31 -5.42
CA GLU A 27 -5.03 -9.57 -5.19
C GLU A 27 -4.39 -10.23 -6.41
N GLU A 28 -3.36 -9.59 -6.96
CA GLU A 28 -2.54 -10.13 -8.05
C GLU A 28 -1.11 -10.40 -7.53
N ILE A 29 -0.74 -11.67 -7.49
CA ILE A 29 0.57 -12.11 -7.00
C ILE A 29 1.61 -12.03 -8.13
N ARG A 30 2.73 -11.34 -7.88
CA ARG A 30 3.83 -11.16 -8.83
C ARG A 30 5.14 -11.68 -8.24
N HIS A 31 6.13 -11.92 -9.11
CA HIS A 31 7.45 -12.38 -8.67
C HIS A 31 8.19 -11.36 -7.78
N TYR A 32 7.89 -10.06 -7.95
CA TYR A 32 8.50 -8.95 -7.20
C TYR A 32 7.59 -8.34 -6.14
N GLY A 33 6.39 -8.87 -5.91
CA GLY A 33 5.45 -8.25 -4.98
C GLY A 33 4.02 -8.74 -5.11
N ILE A 34 3.11 -8.03 -4.46
CA ILE A 34 1.67 -8.25 -4.49
C ILE A 34 1.01 -6.94 -4.84
N LYS A 35 0.17 -6.94 -5.87
CA LYS A 35 -0.64 -5.80 -6.28
C LYS A 35 -2.06 -6.00 -5.75
N ARG A 36 -2.62 -5.00 -5.10
CA ARG A 36 -4.02 -4.98 -4.65
C ARG A 36 -4.78 -3.86 -5.32
N SER A 37 -5.89 -4.21 -5.97
CA SER A 37 -6.70 -3.28 -6.77
C SER A 37 -8.08 -3.12 -6.13
N PHE A 38 -8.44 -1.88 -5.85
CA PHE A 38 -9.75 -1.54 -5.30
C PHE A 38 -10.75 -1.29 -6.44
N PRO A 39 -12.06 -1.56 -6.26
CA PRO A 39 -13.08 -1.34 -7.30
C PRO A 39 -13.21 0.11 -7.78
N ASN A 40 -12.81 1.07 -6.94
CA ASN A 40 -12.80 2.49 -7.26
C ASN A 40 -11.59 2.94 -8.10
N GLY A 41 -10.69 2.01 -8.47
CA GLY A 41 -9.49 2.27 -9.27
C GLY A 41 -8.26 2.69 -8.45
N GLN A 42 -8.36 2.64 -7.13
CA GLN A 42 -7.22 2.78 -6.24
C GLN A 42 -6.37 1.50 -6.24
N ARG A 43 -5.08 1.64 -5.94
CA ARG A 43 -4.14 0.51 -5.97
C ARG A 43 -3.08 0.63 -4.88
N CYS A 44 -2.91 -0.46 -4.13
CA CYS A 44 -1.88 -0.62 -3.12
C CYS A 44 -0.95 -1.77 -3.52
N ASP A 45 0.33 -1.48 -3.78
CA ASP A 45 1.33 -2.48 -4.17
C ASP A 45 2.31 -2.73 -3.02
N LEU A 46 2.44 -3.98 -2.58
CA LEU A 46 3.54 -4.44 -1.73
C LEU A 46 4.68 -4.94 -2.63
N ILE A 47 5.82 -4.27 -2.62
CA ILE A 47 6.98 -4.60 -3.46
C ILE A 47 8.09 -5.20 -2.60
N PHE A 48 8.61 -6.36 -3.01
CA PHE A 48 9.74 -7.04 -2.37
C PHE A 48 11.05 -6.41 -2.88
N TYR A 49 11.63 -5.52 -2.08
CA TYR A 49 12.78 -4.71 -2.46
C TYR A 49 14.07 -5.15 -1.74
N LYS A 50 15.07 -5.63 -2.49
CA LYS A 50 16.27 -6.27 -1.92
C LYS A 50 15.85 -7.43 -0.98
N LYS A 51 16.76 -7.94 -0.15
CA LYS A 51 16.50 -9.13 0.69
C LYS A 51 15.66 -8.83 1.95
N SER A 52 15.63 -7.59 2.42
CA SER A 52 15.13 -7.27 3.77
C SER A 52 14.16 -6.09 3.84
N ILE A 53 13.83 -5.45 2.72
CA ILE A 53 12.98 -4.26 2.73
C ILE A 53 11.77 -4.51 1.86
N ASN A 54 10.58 -4.19 2.36
CA ASN A 54 9.40 -4.13 1.52
C ASN A 54 9.02 -2.67 1.29
N ILE A 55 8.41 -2.38 0.15
CA ILE A 55 7.91 -1.03 -0.16
C ILE A 55 6.43 -1.14 -0.41
N LEU A 56 5.63 -0.44 0.39
CA LEU A 56 4.21 -0.27 0.14
C LEU A 56 4.00 0.99 -0.70
N ARG A 57 3.31 0.86 -1.83
CA ARG A 57 3.04 1.96 -2.74
C ARG A 57 1.54 2.20 -2.87
N PHE A 58 1.15 3.45 -2.77
CA PHE A 58 -0.22 3.94 -2.90
C PHE A 58 -0.30 4.76 -4.18
N ASN A 59 -1.00 4.29 -5.21
CA ASN A 59 -1.03 4.94 -6.54
C ASN A 59 -1.62 6.37 -6.54
N ARG A 60 -2.22 6.81 -5.44
CA ARG A 60 -2.78 8.15 -5.22
C ARG A 60 -2.27 8.84 -3.97
N GLY A 61 -1.08 8.49 -3.48
CA GLY A 61 -0.53 9.10 -2.27
C GLY A 61 -0.48 10.62 -2.31
N ALA A 62 -0.11 11.24 -3.44
CA ALA A 62 -0.11 12.71 -3.55
C ALA A 62 -1.52 13.32 -3.43
N TRP A 63 -2.54 12.65 -3.97
CA TRP A 63 -3.93 13.09 -3.80
C TRP A 63 -4.39 12.94 -2.35
N MET A 64 -4.01 11.84 -1.68
CA MET A 64 -4.32 11.62 -0.25
C MET A 64 -3.74 12.76 0.60
N VAL A 65 -2.47 13.13 0.38
CA VAL A 65 -1.83 14.25 1.08
C VAL A 65 -2.51 15.59 0.78
N ARG A 66 -2.95 15.83 -0.47
CA ARG A 66 -3.70 17.06 -0.79
C ARG A 66 -5.05 17.15 -0.08
N LYS A 67 -5.72 16.01 0.15
CA LYS A 67 -7.01 15.98 0.88
C LYS A 67 -6.82 16.04 2.39
N GLU A 68 -5.75 15.44 2.89
CA GLU A 68 -5.43 15.41 4.31
C GLU A 68 -3.91 15.51 4.49
N PRO A 69 -3.36 16.73 4.64
CA PRO A 69 -1.91 16.95 4.67
C PRO A 69 -1.15 16.14 5.73
N LEU A 70 -1.81 15.83 6.86
CA LEU A 70 -1.23 15.02 7.93
C LEU A 70 -0.92 13.58 7.51
N ILE A 71 -1.64 13.03 6.52
CA ILE A 71 -1.29 11.72 5.92
C ILE A 71 0.13 11.75 5.32
N GLY A 72 0.61 12.92 4.91
CA GLY A 72 1.97 13.08 4.38
C GLY A 72 3.05 12.60 5.36
N LEU A 73 2.80 12.67 6.66
CA LEU A 73 3.73 12.22 7.70
C LEU A 73 3.90 10.69 7.74
N ALA A 74 2.92 9.94 7.23
CA ALA A 74 3.02 8.49 7.13
C ALA A 74 3.94 8.06 5.98
N PHE A 75 3.97 8.82 4.88
CA PHE A 75 4.79 8.49 3.71
C PHE A 75 6.26 8.86 3.90
N ASP A 76 7.16 7.96 3.52
CA ASP A 76 8.60 8.26 3.48
C ASP A 76 8.98 9.00 2.18
N GLU A 77 8.19 8.81 1.13
CA GLU A 77 8.36 9.51 -0.14
C GLU A 77 6.99 9.68 -0.81
N VAL A 78 6.71 10.88 -1.32
CA VAL A 78 5.59 11.13 -2.23
C VAL A 78 6.18 11.61 -3.55
N ASN A 79 6.01 10.82 -4.61
CA ASN A 79 6.61 11.10 -5.91
C ASN A 79 5.55 11.10 -7.00
N LYS A 80 5.35 12.28 -7.60
CA LYS A 80 4.28 12.60 -8.55
C LYS A 80 2.90 12.28 -7.99
N VAL A 81 2.49 11.03 -8.10
CA VAL A 81 1.15 10.54 -7.76
C VAL A 81 1.20 9.42 -6.72
N ILE A 82 2.39 8.85 -6.48
CA ILE A 82 2.58 7.66 -5.66
C ILE A 82 3.11 8.06 -4.28
N GLY A 83 2.44 7.62 -3.22
CA GLY A 83 2.99 7.62 -1.86
C GLY A 83 3.68 6.29 -1.58
N LYS A 84 4.85 6.32 -0.94
CA LYS A 84 5.64 5.14 -0.61
C LYS A 84 5.91 5.08 0.89
N ILE A 85 5.88 3.87 1.42
CA ILE A 85 6.28 3.54 2.79
C ILE A 85 7.27 2.39 2.71
N LYS A 86 8.42 2.52 3.37
CA LYS A 86 9.40 1.44 3.55
C LYS A 86 8.98 0.63 4.76
N LEU A 87 8.73 -0.64 4.56
CA LEU A 87 8.37 -1.59 5.61
C LEU A 87 9.63 -2.37 5.97
N HIS A 88 10.30 -1.92 7.02
CA HIS A 88 11.49 -2.57 7.57
C HIS A 88 11.12 -3.79 8.41
N ASP A 89 9.98 -3.72 9.08
CA ASP A 89 9.41 -4.75 9.94
C ASP A 89 7.88 -4.62 10.00
N ILE A 90 7.23 -5.55 10.69
CA ILE A 90 5.78 -5.57 10.87
C ILE A 90 5.28 -4.42 11.76
N HIS A 91 6.10 -3.87 12.65
CA HIS A 91 5.71 -2.77 13.55
C HIS A 91 5.45 -1.48 12.76
N THR A 92 6.18 -1.30 11.67
CA THR A 92 5.97 -0.20 10.72
C THR A 92 4.50 -0.09 10.24
N ILE A 93 3.76 -1.21 10.20
CA ILE A 93 2.33 -1.21 9.82
C ILE A 93 1.50 -0.36 10.79
N GLN A 94 1.77 -0.49 12.08
CA GLN A 94 1.08 0.26 13.14
C GLN A 94 1.61 1.69 13.22
N ASP A 95 2.94 1.86 13.23
CA ASP A 95 3.58 3.18 13.37
C ASP A 95 3.18 4.15 12.26
N LYS A 96 2.98 3.64 11.04
CA LYS A 96 2.55 4.44 9.88
C LYS A 96 1.05 4.41 9.64
N ALA A 97 0.26 3.85 10.56
CA ALA A 97 -1.19 3.75 10.50
C ALA A 97 -1.71 3.21 9.15
N ILE A 98 -1.07 2.16 8.61
CA ILE A 98 -1.37 1.62 7.28
C ILE A 98 -2.84 1.20 7.12
N PRO A 99 -3.50 0.55 8.11
CA PRO A 99 -4.93 0.25 8.02
C PRO A 99 -5.80 1.49 7.78
N ALA A 100 -5.47 2.62 8.40
CA ALA A 100 -6.19 3.87 8.19
C ALA A 100 -5.98 4.39 6.76
N LEU A 101 -4.76 4.28 6.20
CA LEU A 101 -4.49 4.64 4.82
C LEU A 101 -5.28 3.76 3.83
N ILE A 102 -5.39 2.46 4.09
CA ILE A 102 -6.18 1.51 3.29
C ILE A 102 -7.67 1.88 3.34
N MET A 103 -8.20 2.20 4.52
CA MET A 103 -9.58 2.69 4.67
C MET A 103 -9.84 3.94 3.82
N ARG A 104 -8.92 4.91 3.86
CA ARG A 104 -9.02 6.11 3.02
C ARG A 104 -9.00 5.79 1.52
N MET A 105 -8.22 4.79 1.10
CA MET A 105 -8.24 4.32 -0.29
C MET A 105 -9.59 3.69 -0.66
N ALA A 106 -10.15 2.83 0.20
CA ALA A 106 -11.43 2.21 -0.05
C ALA A 106 -12.56 3.24 -0.20
N GLN A 107 -12.53 4.28 0.63
CA GLN A 107 -13.52 5.36 0.64
C GLN A 107 -13.33 6.41 -0.47
N ALA A 108 -12.23 6.34 -1.23
CA ALA A 108 -11.96 7.33 -2.27
C ALA A 108 -13.01 7.23 -3.41
N PRO A 109 -13.41 8.37 -4.01
CA PRO A 109 -14.32 8.36 -5.15
C PRO A 109 -13.77 7.53 -6.32
N LYS A 110 -14.66 6.92 -7.11
CA LYS A 110 -14.23 6.22 -8.32
C LYS A 110 -13.62 7.20 -9.31
N GLY A 111 -12.49 6.82 -9.90
CA GLY A 111 -11.89 7.56 -11.01
C GLY A 111 -11.28 8.91 -10.61
N VAL A 112 -10.80 9.07 -9.37
CA VAL A 112 -9.99 10.24 -8.95
C VAL A 112 -8.94 10.52 -10.04
N ARG A 113 -9.06 11.67 -10.70
CA ARG A 113 -8.12 12.09 -11.74
C ARG A 113 -6.89 12.74 -11.11
N TYR A 114 -5.79 12.67 -11.84
CA TYR A 114 -4.58 13.40 -11.52
C TYR A 114 -4.85 14.85 -11.92
N ASP A 115 -5.47 15.64 -11.04
CA ASP A 115 -5.44 17.08 -11.26
C ASP A 115 -3.97 17.47 -11.02
N ALA A 116 -3.29 17.71 -12.15
CA ALA A 116 -1.88 18.05 -12.26
C ALA A 116 -1.60 19.39 -11.60
#